data_AF-A0A3A4W943-F1
#
_entry.id   AF-A0A3A4W943-F1
#
_cell.length_a   1.000
_cell.length_b   1.000
_cell.length_c   1.000
_cell.angle_alpha   90.00
_cell.angle_beta   90.00
_cell.angle_gamma   90.00
#
_symmetry.space_group_name_H-M   'P 1'
#
loop_
_entity.id
_entity.type
_entity.pdbx_description
1 polymer ?
#
loop_
_entity_poly.entity_id
_entity_poly.type
_entity_poly.pdbx_seq_one_letter_code
_entity_poly.pdbx_strand_id
1 'polypeptide(L)'
;MDATSTIGGGLVSVILGTQCLFFMCFGFLFLFIWAFVIGSLILWVLMLVDVINRDDSDFPDPGPNTKLLWLIVILLGGGVGALVYYFVVCRTGKAELTERPPGR
;
A
#
# COMPACT_ATOMS: atom_id res chain seq x y z
N MET A 1 -42.89 3.78 -42.11
CA MET A 1 -42.12 4.49 -41.06
C MET A 1 -42.18 3.59 -39.86
N ASP A 2 -41.20 2.72 -39.76
CA ASP A 2 -41.37 1.43 -39.11
C ASP A 2 -40.92 1.61 -37.66
N ALA A 3 -41.90 1.69 -36.75
CA ALA A 3 -41.70 1.92 -35.32
C ALA A 3 -40.69 0.95 -34.69
N THR A 4 -40.49 -0.21 -35.31
CA THR A 4 -39.50 -1.23 -34.96
C THR A 4 -38.05 -0.73 -35.04
N SER A 5 -37.72 0.16 -35.98
CA SER A 5 -36.34 0.72 -36.11
C SER A 5 -36.05 1.84 -35.11
N THR A 6 -37.07 2.60 -34.71
CA THR A 6 -36.97 3.66 -33.69
C THR A 6 -36.77 3.09 -32.29
N ILE A 7 -37.49 2.01 -31.94
CA ILE A 7 -37.34 1.32 -30.65
C ILE A 7 -35.96 0.63 -30.54
N GLY A 8 -35.48 0.03 -31.63
CA GLY A 8 -34.14 -0.58 -31.67
C GLY A 8 -33.01 0.44 -31.51
N GLY A 9 -33.10 1.60 -32.18
CA GLY A 9 -32.10 2.66 -32.07
C GLY A 9 -32.02 3.31 -30.67
N GLY A 10 -33.16 3.48 -30.00
CA GLY A 10 -33.22 4.03 -28.64
C GLY A 10 -32.64 3.11 -27.56
N LEU A 11 -32.83 1.80 -27.68
CA LEU A 11 -32.22 0.83 -26.76
C LEU A 11 -30.70 0.74 -26.92
N VAL A 12 -30.22 0.77 -28.17
CA VAL A 12 -28.78 0.70 -28.46
C VAL A 12 -28.04 1.93 -27.91
N SER A 13 -28.61 3.13 -28.01
CA SER A 13 -27.97 4.34 -27.49
C SER A 13 -27.86 4.37 -25.96
N VAL A 14 -28.85 3.83 -25.24
CA VAL A 14 -28.81 3.67 -23.78
C VAL A 14 -27.74 2.66 -23.35
N ILE A 15 -27.64 1.53 -24.06
CA ILE A 15 -26.64 0.49 -23.77
C ILE A 15 -25.23 1.03 -24.00
N LEU A 16 -24.98 1.68 -25.15
CA LEU A 16 -23.69 2.27 -25.47
C LEU A 16 -23.32 3.40 -24.50
N GLY A 17 -24.26 4.27 -24.14
CA GLY A 17 -24.03 5.34 -23.16
C GLY A 17 -23.63 4.80 -21.79
N THR A 18 -24.29 3.73 -21.33
CA THR A 18 -24.00 3.09 -20.05
C THR A 18 -22.64 2.38 -20.07
N GLN A 19 -22.28 1.72 -21.17
CA GLN A 19 -20.97 1.08 -21.34
C GLN A 19 -19.83 2.11 -21.37
N CYS A 20 -20.01 3.28 -21.99
CA CYS A 20 -19.02 4.34 -21.98
C CYS A 20 -18.77 4.88 -20.56
N LEU A 21 -19.85 5.12 -19.79
CA LEU A 21 -19.72 5.54 -18.39
C LEU A 21 -19.02 4.48 -17.54
N PHE A 22 -19.37 3.21 -17.73
CA PHE A 22 -18.72 2.11 -17.02
C PHE A 22 -17.23 2.01 -17.35
N PHE A 23 -16.86 2.06 -18.62
CA PHE A 23 -15.45 2.02 -19.03
C PHE A 23 -14.64 3.20 -18.50
N MET A 24 -15.22 4.40 -18.49
CA MET A 24 -14.55 5.59 -17.99
C MET A 24 -14.35 5.52 -16.46
N CYS A 25 -15.36 5.08 -15.72
CA CYS A 25 -15.28 4.90 -14.27
C CYS A 25 -14.31 3.76 -13.90
N PHE A 26 -14.40 2.62 -14.61
CA PHE A 26 -13.52 1.48 -14.41
C PHE A 26 -12.07 1.80 -14.78
N GLY A 27 -11.85 2.54 -15.87
CA GLY A 27 -10.51 2.99 -16.27
C GLY A 27 -9.87 3.91 -15.23
N PHE A 28 -10.63 4.84 -14.65
CA PHE A 28 -10.13 5.70 -13.58
C PHE A 28 -9.81 4.91 -12.31
N LEU A 29 -10.70 4.01 -11.89
CA LEU A 29 -10.45 3.13 -10.74
C LEU A 29 -9.25 2.22 -10.98
N PHE A 30 -9.10 1.68 -12.18
CA PHE A 30 -7.97 0.85 -12.56
C PHE A 30 -6.65 1.63 -12.44
N LEU A 31 -6.58 2.85 -12.99
CA LEU A 31 -5.40 3.70 -12.85
C LEU A 31 -5.09 4.03 -11.40
N PHE A 32 -6.12 4.32 -10.59
CA PHE A 32 -5.93 4.61 -9.16
C PHE A 32 -5.40 3.40 -8.39
N ILE A 33 -5.96 2.22 -8.63
CA ILE A 33 -5.50 0.97 -8.02
C ILE A 33 -4.07 0.67 -8.44
N TRP A 34 -3.73 0.82 -9.72
CA TRP A 34 -2.37 0.61 -10.21
C TRP A 34 -1.38 1.59 -9.61
N ALA A 35 -1.73 2.88 -9.52
CA ALA A 35 -0.90 3.88 -8.86
C ALA A 35 -0.66 3.51 -7.38
N PHE A 36 -1.69 3.02 -6.68
CA PHE A 36 -1.57 2.57 -5.30
C PHE A 36 -0.69 1.32 -5.16
N VAL A 37 -0.84 0.33 -6.05
CA VAL A 37 -0.03 -0.89 -6.06
C VAL A 37 1.45 -0.55 -6.32
N ILE A 38 1.71 0.29 -7.32
CA ILE A 38 3.09 0.73 -7.64
C ILE A 38 3.67 1.53 -6.47
N GLY A 39 2.90 2.46 -5.91
CA GLY A 39 3.33 3.23 -4.73
C GLY A 39 3.63 2.34 -3.52
N SER A 40 2.79 1.35 -3.26
CA SER A 40 3.00 0.37 -2.19
C SER A 40 4.23 -0.51 -2.44
N LEU A 41 4.52 -0.87 -3.69
CA LEU A 41 5.74 -1.60 -4.04
C LEU A 41 6.99 -0.76 -3.81
N ILE A 42 6.98 0.51 -4.22
CA ILE A 42 8.11 1.41 -4.01
C ILE A 42 8.37 1.60 -2.51
N LEU A 43 7.32 1.88 -1.72
CA LEU A 43 7.43 2.02 -0.27
C LEU A 43 7.94 0.73 0.39
N TRP A 44 7.48 -0.42 -0.09
CA TRP A 44 7.95 -1.72 0.41
C TRP A 44 9.45 -1.92 0.15
N VAL A 45 9.93 -1.62 -1.06
CA VAL A 45 11.37 -1.70 -1.39
C VAL A 45 12.17 -0.70 -0.55
N LEU A 46 11.70 0.53 -0.37
CA LEU A 46 12.38 1.53 0.45
C LEU A 46 12.50 1.08 1.92
N MET A 47 11.45 0.49 2.50
CA MET A 47 11.49 -0.06 3.85
C MET A 47 12.44 -1.26 3.95
N LEU A 48 12.55 -2.08 2.90
CA LEU A 48 13.52 -3.17 2.84
C LEU A 48 14.96 -2.63 2.86
N VAL A 49 15.23 -1.58 2.09
CA VAL A 49 16.53 -0.89 2.08
C VAL A 49 16.82 -0.23 3.43
N ASP A 50 15.82 0.39 4.07
CA ASP A 50 15.95 0.99 5.40
C ASP A 50 16.38 -0.04 6.45
N VAL A 51 15.74 -1.21 6.49
CA VAL A 51 16.10 -2.29 7.44
C VAL A 51 17.48 -2.89 7.16
N ILE A 52 17.90 -2.94 5.89
CA ILE A 52 19.25 -3.42 5.54
C ILE A 52 20.33 -2.40 5.97
N ASN A 53 20.06 -1.10 5.84
CA ASN A 53 21.01 -0.05 6.23
C ASN A 53 20.99 0.28 7.73
N ARG A 54 19.91 -0.03 8.44
CA ARG A 54 19.85 0.13 9.90
C ARG A 54 20.73 -0.89 10.63
N ASP A 55 21.37 -0.42 11.69
CA ASP A 55 22.13 -1.25 12.60
C ASP A 55 21.21 -1.97 13.60
N ASP A 56 21.65 -3.13 14.08
CA ASP A 56 20.88 -4.02 14.96
C ASP A 56 20.46 -3.35 16.29
N SER A 57 21.14 -2.27 16.68
CA SER A 57 20.88 -1.47 17.89
C SER A 57 19.68 -0.53 17.80
N ASP A 58 19.19 -0.22 16.58
CA ASP A 58 18.08 0.71 16.39
C ASP A 58 16.71 0.02 16.41
N PHE A 59 16.70 -1.30 16.65
CA PHE A 59 15.49 -2.10 16.74
C PHE A 59 15.01 -2.21 18.20
N PRO A 60 13.67 -2.27 18.42
CA PRO A 60 13.05 -2.39 19.74
C PRO A 60 13.63 -3.46 20.68
N ASP A 61 14.05 -4.58 20.10
CA ASP A 61 14.64 -5.73 20.81
C ASP A 61 15.98 -6.06 20.15
N PRO A 62 17.08 -5.37 20.49
CA PRO A 62 18.39 -5.65 19.91
C PRO A 62 18.84 -7.03 20.37
N GLY A 63 18.82 -7.99 19.45
CA GLY A 63 19.13 -9.39 19.71
C GLY A 63 19.77 -10.05 18.48
N PRO A 64 20.44 -11.19 18.66
CA PRO A 64 20.97 -11.94 17.53
C PRO A 64 19.80 -12.32 16.61
N ASN A 65 19.86 -11.85 15.37
CA ASN A 65 18.86 -12.06 14.31
C ASN A 65 17.62 -11.14 14.33
N THR A 66 17.54 -10.10 15.16
CA THR A 66 16.39 -9.17 15.14
C THR A 66 16.19 -8.51 13.78
N LYS A 67 17.27 -8.06 13.14
CA LYS A 67 17.26 -7.52 11.78
C LYS A 67 16.76 -8.51 10.76
N LEU A 68 17.16 -9.79 10.90
CA LEU A 68 16.71 -10.86 10.01
C LEU A 68 15.22 -11.14 10.18
N LEU A 69 14.70 -11.11 11.41
CA LEU A 69 13.28 -11.28 11.69
C LEU A 69 12.45 -10.14 11.08
N TRP A 70 12.88 -8.89 11.27
CA TRP A 70 12.24 -7.73 10.64
C TRP A 70 12.32 -7.75 9.12
N LEU A 71 13.46 -8.19 8.56
CA LEU A 71 13.62 -8.38 7.13
C LEU A 71 12.63 -9.43 6.60
N ILE A 72 12.45 -10.57 7.28
CA ILE A 72 11.46 -11.59 6.90
C ILE A 72 10.03 -11.05 7.01
N VAL A 73 9.70 -10.33 8.09
CA VAL A 73 8.36 -9.75 8.28
C VAL A 73 8.01 -8.76 7.17
N ILE A 74 8.94 -7.89 6.79
CA ILE A 74 8.74 -6.95 5.69
C ILE A 74 8.70 -7.72 4.37
N LEU A 75 9.65 -8.64 4.15
CA LEU A 75 9.76 -9.41 2.90
C LEU A 75 8.51 -10.26 2.61
N LEU A 76 7.99 -10.99 3.59
CA LEU A 76 6.76 -11.80 3.42
C LEU A 76 5.49 -10.96 3.57
N GLY A 77 5.52 -9.90 4.37
CA GLY A 77 4.34 -9.07 4.62
C GLY A 77 4.02 -8.11 3.48
N GLY A 78 4.95 -7.85 2.56
CA GLY A 78 4.71 -6.92 1.45
C GLY A 78 4.29 -5.54 1.95
N GLY A 79 3.27 -4.95 1.32
CA GLY A 79 2.69 -3.68 1.77
C GLY A 79 2.13 -3.72 3.20
N VAL A 80 1.62 -4.87 3.67
CA VAL A 80 1.11 -5.04 5.04
C VAL A 80 2.27 -5.12 6.05
N GLY A 81 3.36 -5.80 5.69
CA GLY A 81 4.58 -5.88 6.50
C GLY A 81 5.23 -4.51 6.72
N ALA A 82 5.23 -3.67 5.69
CA ALA A 82 5.68 -2.27 5.81
C ALA A 82 4.79 -1.45 6.76
N LEU A 83 3.46 -1.64 6.70
CA LEU A 83 2.52 -0.95 7.59
C LEU A 83 2.74 -1.36 9.06
N VAL A 84 2.94 -2.66 9.31
CA VAL A 84 3.23 -3.21 10.64
C VAL A 84 4.57 -2.69 11.16
N TYR A 85 5.63 -2.66 10.33
CA TYR A 85 6.93 -2.07 10.69
C TYR A 85 6.77 -0.61 11.12
N TYR A 86 6.04 0.19 10.34
CA TYR A 86 5.81 1.60 10.69
C TYR A 86 5.10 1.74 12.04
N PHE A 87 4.03 0.97 12.29
CA PHE A 87 3.28 1.07 13.55
C PHE A 87 4.07 0.60 14.79
N VAL A 88 4.87 -0.46 14.66
CA VAL A 88 5.61 -1.03 15.77
C VAL A 88 6.87 -0.20 16.07
N VAL A 89 7.68 0.10 15.05
CA VAL A 89 8.95 0.82 15.23
C VAL A 89 8.71 2.29 15.61
N CYS A 90 7.69 2.94 15.07
CA CYS A 90 7.40 4.34 15.41
C CYS A 90 6.75 4.51 16.81
N ARG A 91 6.18 3.44 17.39
CA ARG A 91 5.67 3.46 18.78
C ARG A 91 6.76 3.18 19.82
N THR A 92 7.72 2.29 19.54
CA THR A 92 8.77 1.97 20.51
C THR A 92 9.72 3.15 20.77
N GLY A 93 10.05 3.95 19.75
CA GLY A 93 10.95 5.10 19.92
C GLY A 93 10.46 6.16 20.93
N LYS A 94 9.16 6.21 21.24
CA LYS A 94 8.61 7.12 22.27
C LYS A 94 8.70 6.57 23.69
N ALA A 95 8.67 5.24 23.85
CA ALA A 95 8.77 4.61 25.16
C ALA A 95 10.19 4.75 25.72
N GLU A 96 11.21 4.59 24.87
CA GLU A 96 12.62 4.66 25.27
C GLU A 96 13.05 6.08 25.69
N LEU A 97 12.47 7.13 25.09
CA LEU A 97 12.70 8.52 25.50
C LEU A 97 12.06 8.91 26.83
N THR A 98 11.09 8.12 27.32
CA THR A 98 10.44 8.37 28.61
C THR A 98 11.16 7.65 29.75
N GLU A 99 11.87 6.54 29.46
CA GLU A 99 12.62 5.77 30.45
C GLU A 99 14.12 6.12 30.51
N ARG A 100 14.68 6.84 29.52
CA ARG A 100 16.06 7.32 29.61
C ARG A 100 16.11 8.53 30.56
N PRO A 101 16.69 8.44 31.78
CA PRO A 101 16.88 9.62 32.62
C PRO A 101 17.77 10.63 31.87
N PRO A 102 17.49 11.94 31.98
CA PRO A 102 18.27 12.98 31.31
C PRO A 102 19.68 13.02 31.90
N GLY A 103 20.61 12.29 31.30
CA GLY A 103 22.01 12.30 31.70
C GLY A 103 22.76 11.01 31.43
N ARG A 104 23.18 10.83 30.17
CA ARG A 104 24.52 10.36 29.76
C ARG A 104 24.63 10.36 28.24
#